data_AF-A0A9D9E0R4-F1
#
_entry.id   AF-A0A9D9E0R4-F1
#
_cell.length_a   1.000
_cell.length_b   1.000
_cell.length_c   1.000
_cell.angle_alpha   90.00
_cell.angle_beta   90.00
_cell.angle_gamma   90.00
#
_symmetry.space_group_name_H-M   'P 1'
#
loop_
_entity.id
_entity.type
_entity.pdbx_description
1 polymer ?
#
loop_
_entity_poly.entity_id
_entity_poly.type
_entity_poly.pdbx_seq_one_letter_code
_entity_poly.pdbx_strand_id
1 'polypeptide(L)'
;MAERRKKKQFSGALVLQFLISIVYTAMLIHVTAVLIQSRTEGWFIYILIYLPQLVIIVSSLVFLFILRLRHRTHSVDSTLLPLLFTFIAIEATMIIPLYTELTGITILAPNAVIIIERFAMLAAAIVFVFTAVQYYGTNASRLKLYLTISIGAALYLAFSAPLNTGTTDLATMTIFSSSYDALILAALVCIYLVSIITYIAAVVKDRSTHSISRASAFVLMMVGNFFSMSNEVVPSVISAIVYVIGIVLLTLSTKNTF
;
A
#
# COMPACT_ATOMS: atom_id res chain seq x y z
N MET A 1 29.53 16.59 -28.61
CA MET A 1 29.49 16.84 -27.15
C MET A 1 28.12 17.41 -26.76
N ALA A 2 27.11 16.56 -26.60
CA ALA A 2 25.82 16.92 -26.03
C ALA A 2 25.53 15.98 -24.85
N GLU A 3 26.45 16.00 -23.91
CA GLU A 3 26.34 15.31 -22.63
C GLU A 3 26.03 16.37 -21.57
N ARG A 4 25.17 16.01 -20.60
CA ARG A 4 24.72 16.81 -19.44
C ARG A 4 23.46 17.66 -19.66
N ARG A 5 22.32 16.99 -19.49
CA ARG A 5 21.27 17.38 -18.52
C ARG A 5 20.27 16.23 -18.32
N LYS A 6 20.75 15.08 -17.81
CA LYS A 6 19.85 14.11 -17.15
C LYS A 6 19.42 14.72 -15.81
N LYS A 7 18.41 15.60 -15.82
CA LYS A 7 17.77 16.08 -14.61
C LYS A 7 17.36 14.84 -13.80
N LYS A 8 17.88 14.72 -12.58
CA LYS A 8 17.36 13.82 -11.54
C LYS A 8 15.94 14.29 -11.22
N GLN A 9 14.98 13.94 -12.07
CA GLN A 9 13.58 14.22 -11.81
C GLN A 9 13.16 13.20 -10.74
N PHE A 10 13.15 13.64 -9.49
CA PHE A 10 12.44 12.93 -8.43
C PHE A 10 11.03 12.67 -8.97
N SER A 11 10.62 11.41 -9.02
CA SER A 11 9.24 11.09 -9.39
C SER A 11 8.34 11.76 -8.35
N GLY A 12 7.32 12.51 -8.77
CA GLY A 12 6.39 13.18 -7.85
C GLY A 12 5.80 12.20 -6.84
N ALA A 13 5.58 10.94 -7.24
CA ALA A 13 5.14 9.86 -6.37
C ALA A 13 6.12 9.56 -5.22
N LEU A 14 7.44 9.66 -5.45
CA LEU A 14 8.43 9.39 -4.40
C LEU A 14 8.48 10.53 -3.37
N VAL A 15 8.37 11.79 -3.83
CA VAL A 15 8.24 12.95 -2.92
C VAL A 15 6.96 12.81 -2.11
N LEU A 16 5.85 12.49 -2.78
CA LEU A 16 4.55 12.32 -2.15
C LEU A 16 4.57 11.20 -1.11
N GLN A 17 5.08 10.02 -1.45
CA GLN A 17 5.25 8.92 -0.51
C GLN A 17 6.11 9.32 0.67
N PHE A 18 7.26 9.97 0.45
CA PHE A 18 8.12 10.41 1.55
C PHE A 18 7.39 11.35 2.51
N LEU A 19 6.65 12.33 1.99
CA LEU A 19 5.85 13.25 2.80
C LEU A 19 4.77 12.50 3.59
N ILE A 20 4.02 11.63 2.91
CA ILE A 20 2.95 10.83 3.52
C ILE A 20 3.49 9.92 4.61
N SER A 21 4.60 9.21 4.34
CA SER A 21 5.25 8.32 5.29
C SER A 21 5.72 9.08 6.54
N ILE A 22 6.29 10.29 6.39
CA ILE A 22 6.69 11.12 7.54
C ILE A 22 5.47 11.51 8.38
N VAL A 23 4.42 12.02 7.73
CA VAL A 23 3.21 12.47 8.42
C VAL A 23 2.57 11.33 9.21
N TYR A 24 2.35 10.17 8.58
CA TYR A 24 1.75 9.03 9.28
C TYR A 24 2.66 8.41 10.32
N THR A 25 3.98 8.40 10.10
CA THR A 25 4.94 7.95 11.11
C THR A 25 4.90 8.85 12.34
N ALA A 26 4.88 10.18 12.15
CA ALA A 26 4.75 11.13 13.25
C ALA A 26 3.43 10.96 14.00
N MET A 27 2.31 10.77 13.28
CA MET A 27 1.01 10.49 13.89
C MET A 27 1.01 9.19 14.70
N LEU A 28 1.57 8.11 14.16
CA LEU A 28 1.67 6.80 14.82
C LEU A 28 2.53 6.87 16.09
N ILE A 29 3.67 7.57 16.03
CA ILE A 29 4.53 7.80 17.20
C ILE A 29 3.78 8.61 18.26
N HIS A 30 3.09 9.68 17.85
CA HIS A 30 2.33 10.52 18.78
C HIS A 30 1.19 9.74 19.44
N VAL A 31 0.39 9.00 18.68
CA VAL A 31 -0.67 8.12 19.18
C VAL A 31 -0.12 7.09 20.16
N THR A 32 1.00 6.47 19.84
CA THR A 32 1.66 5.49 20.71
C THR A 32 2.10 6.14 22.03
N ALA A 33 2.70 7.34 21.97
CA ALA A 33 3.11 8.07 23.16
C ALA A 33 1.93 8.46 24.05
N VAL A 34 0.84 8.95 23.45
CA VAL A 34 -0.39 9.32 24.17
C VAL A 34 -0.99 8.08 24.83
N LEU A 35 -1.14 6.97 24.12
CA LEU A 35 -1.67 5.70 24.66
C LEU A 35 -0.87 5.19 25.85
N ILE A 36 0.47 5.28 25.79
CA ILE A 36 1.36 4.87 26.89
C ILE A 36 1.20 5.83 28.08
N GLN A 37 1.10 7.13 27.82
CA GLN A 37 1.02 8.16 28.87
C GLN A 37 -0.33 8.15 29.59
N SER A 38 -1.43 7.97 28.86
CA SER A 38 -2.79 7.93 29.41
C SER A 38 -3.11 6.63 30.16
N ARG A 39 -2.25 5.60 30.05
CA ARG A 39 -2.49 4.24 30.57
C ARG A 39 -3.88 3.71 30.24
N THR A 40 -4.36 4.01 29.03
CA THR A 40 -5.68 3.54 28.57
C THR A 40 -5.73 2.02 28.69
N GLU A 41 -6.80 1.46 29.25
CA GLU A 41 -6.94 0.00 29.33
C GLU A 41 -6.83 -0.61 27.93
N GLY A 42 -6.05 -1.68 27.79
CA GLY A 42 -5.82 -2.31 26.49
C GLY A 42 -4.92 -1.54 25.51
N TRP A 43 -4.18 -0.51 25.95
CA TRP A 43 -3.24 0.25 25.11
C TRP A 43 -2.28 -0.62 24.27
N PHE A 44 -1.85 -1.77 24.81
CA PHE A 44 -0.98 -2.71 24.12
C PHE A 44 -1.62 -3.34 22.87
N ILE A 45 -2.95 -3.52 22.86
CA ILE A 45 -3.70 -4.07 21.73
C ILE A 45 -3.62 -3.09 20.55
N TYR A 46 -3.86 -1.81 20.81
CA TYR A 46 -3.75 -0.76 19.80
C TYR A 46 -2.34 -0.68 19.23
N ILE A 47 -1.30 -0.75 20.07
CA ILE A 47 0.09 -0.78 19.58
C ILE A 47 0.32 -1.98 18.66
N LEU A 48 -0.17 -3.17 19.02
CA LEU A 48 -0.01 -4.37 18.20
C LEU A 48 -0.78 -4.33 16.88
N ILE A 49 -1.81 -3.50 16.76
CA ILE A 49 -2.56 -3.26 15.51
C ILE A 49 -1.83 -2.24 14.63
N TYR A 50 -1.40 -1.11 15.21
CA TYR A 50 -0.89 0.03 14.43
C TYR A 50 0.63 0.03 14.20
N LEU A 51 1.43 -0.60 15.08
CA LEU A 51 2.88 -0.73 14.89
C LEU A 51 3.24 -1.54 13.64
N PRO A 52 2.56 -2.66 13.30
CA PRO A 52 2.75 -3.32 12.01
C PRO A 52 2.59 -2.40 10.80
N GLN A 53 1.62 -1.49 10.83
CA GLN A 53 1.41 -0.52 9.75
C GLN A 53 2.60 0.44 9.62
N LEU A 54 3.20 0.87 10.74
CA LEU A 54 4.44 1.64 10.72
C LEU A 54 5.57 0.88 10.03
N VAL A 55 5.72 -0.42 10.32
CA VAL A 55 6.73 -1.28 9.70
C VAL A 55 6.51 -1.38 8.18
N ILE A 56 5.26 -1.52 7.73
CA ILE A 56 4.92 -1.56 6.29
C ILE A 56 5.29 -0.23 5.60
N ILE A 57 4.93 0.92 6.19
CA ILE A 57 5.24 2.24 5.65
C ILE A 57 6.76 2.45 5.56
N VAL A 58 7.48 2.18 6.65
CA VAL A 58 8.94 2.39 6.73
C VAL A 58 9.67 1.44 5.78
N SER A 59 9.31 0.16 5.75
CA SER A 59 9.93 -0.81 4.85
C SER A 59 9.72 -0.45 3.37
N SER A 60 8.51 0.01 3.01
CA SER A 60 8.18 0.51 1.67
C SER A 60 9.03 1.73 1.29
N LEU A 61 9.21 2.67 2.23
CA LEU A 61 10.00 3.87 2.02
C LEU A 61 11.50 3.55 1.85
N VAL A 62 12.04 2.72 2.73
CA VAL A 62 13.44 2.27 2.70
C VAL A 62 13.71 1.53 1.39
N PHE A 63 12.83 0.61 1.01
CA PHE A 63 12.96 -0.12 -0.25
C PHE A 63 12.93 0.82 -1.45
N LEU A 64 12.00 1.77 -1.51
CA LEU A 64 11.92 2.72 -2.61
C LEU A 64 13.19 3.60 -2.70
N PHE A 65 13.76 3.98 -1.56
CA PHE A 65 15.03 4.70 -1.50
C PHE A 65 16.19 3.86 -2.03
N ILE A 66 16.30 2.59 -1.61
CA ILE A 66 17.30 1.64 -2.11
C ILE A 66 17.17 1.46 -3.63
N LEU A 67 15.94 1.25 -4.11
CA LEU A 67 15.65 1.05 -5.53
C LEU A 67 16.07 2.28 -6.35
N ARG A 68 15.82 3.48 -5.82
CA ARG A 68 16.22 4.73 -6.48
C ARG A 68 17.74 4.94 -6.50
N LEU A 69 18.44 4.58 -5.42
CA LEU A 69 19.89 4.65 -5.37
C LEU A 69 20.54 3.66 -6.35
N ARG A 70 19.99 2.45 -6.47
CA ARG A 70 20.49 1.39 -7.35
C ARG A 70 20.14 1.58 -8.82
N HIS A 71 18.89 1.90 -9.16
CA HIS A 71 18.42 2.01 -10.55
C HIS A 71 18.40 3.46 -11.07
N ARG A 72 19.56 4.14 -11.07
CA ARG A 72 19.67 5.55 -11.49
C ARG A 72 19.18 5.87 -12.91
N THR A 73 18.89 4.89 -13.75
CA THR A 73 18.48 5.11 -15.15
C THR A 73 17.68 3.92 -15.71
N HIS A 74 16.38 4.12 -15.98
CA HIS A 74 15.58 3.39 -17.00
C HIS A 74 14.97 2.00 -16.72
N SER A 75 14.72 1.56 -15.48
CA SER A 75 13.83 0.40 -15.28
C SER A 75 12.36 0.85 -15.21
N VAL A 76 11.44 0.09 -15.81
CA VAL A 76 9.99 0.42 -15.78
C VAL A 76 9.41 0.31 -14.36
N ASP A 77 10.10 -0.45 -13.51
CA ASP A 77 9.97 -0.50 -12.05
C ASP A 77 10.00 0.89 -11.40
N SER A 78 10.70 1.84 -12.02
CA SER A 78 10.75 3.24 -11.55
C SER A 78 9.43 4.01 -11.70
N THR A 79 8.41 3.42 -12.36
CA THR A 79 7.10 4.06 -12.55
C THR A 79 5.99 3.44 -11.72
N LEU A 80 5.86 2.11 -11.68
CA LEU A 80 4.78 1.44 -10.96
C LEU A 80 5.07 1.24 -9.47
N LEU A 81 6.29 0.88 -9.08
CA LEU A 81 6.61 0.64 -7.67
C LEU A 81 6.48 1.89 -6.79
N PRO A 82 6.97 3.09 -7.18
CA PRO A 82 6.73 4.28 -6.38
C PRO A 82 5.23 4.56 -6.21
N LEU A 83 4.44 4.32 -7.25
CA LEU A 83 2.99 4.51 -7.19
C LEU A 83 2.32 3.50 -6.25
N LEU A 84 2.71 2.23 -6.33
CA LEU A 84 2.25 1.16 -5.45
C LEU A 84 2.50 1.53 -3.98
N PHE A 85 3.74 1.86 -3.65
CA PHE A 85 4.10 2.21 -2.28
C PHE A 85 3.50 3.53 -1.81
N THR A 86 3.19 4.45 -2.72
CA THR A 86 2.43 5.66 -2.37
C THR A 86 1.03 5.28 -1.92
N PHE A 87 0.32 4.42 -2.67
CA PHE A 87 -1.03 4.00 -2.28
C PHE A 87 -1.02 3.19 -0.98
N ILE A 88 -0.07 2.26 -0.82
CA ILE A 88 0.11 1.52 0.44
C ILE A 88 0.38 2.47 1.62
N ALA A 89 1.18 3.52 1.42
CA ALA A 89 1.40 4.53 2.45
C ALA A 89 0.14 5.35 2.75
N ILE A 90 -0.72 5.60 1.75
CA ILE A 90 -2.01 6.28 1.94
C ILE A 90 -2.98 5.41 2.74
N GLU A 91 -2.96 4.07 2.60
CA GLU A 91 -3.82 3.17 3.39
C GLU A 91 -3.65 3.37 4.91
N ALA A 92 -2.50 3.90 5.35
CA ALA A 92 -2.28 4.31 6.73
C ALA A 92 -3.19 5.46 7.23
N THR A 93 -4.04 6.06 6.38
CA THR A 93 -5.13 6.96 6.80
C THR A 93 -6.03 6.38 7.88
N MET A 94 -6.09 5.04 8.00
CA MET A 94 -6.79 4.33 9.08
C MET A 94 -6.36 4.76 10.49
N ILE A 95 -5.19 5.40 10.67
CA ILE A 95 -4.76 5.93 11.97
C ILE A 95 -5.48 7.22 12.36
N ILE A 96 -6.00 7.97 11.38
CA ILE A 96 -6.58 9.31 11.61
C ILE A 96 -7.78 9.27 12.57
N PRO A 97 -8.71 8.31 12.48
CA PRO A 97 -9.78 8.15 13.44
C PRO A 97 -9.29 8.02 14.88
N LEU A 98 -8.36 7.08 15.13
CA LEU A 98 -7.79 6.88 16.46
C LEU A 98 -7.02 8.12 16.94
N TYR A 99 -6.27 8.76 16.05
CA TYR A 99 -5.59 10.02 16.36
C TYR A 99 -6.58 11.09 16.81
N THR A 100 -7.70 11.22 16.10
CA THR A 100 -8.75 12.21 16.39
C THR A 100 -9.41 11.90 17.73
N GLU A 101 -9.71 10.63 18.01
CA GLU A 101 -10.30 10.21 19.29
C GLU A 101 -9.38 10.50 20.48
N LEU A 102 -8.09 10.16 20.37
CA LEU A 102 -7.14 10.31 21.48
C LEU A 102 -6.72 11.75 21.73
N THR A 103 -6.65 12.58 20.68
CA THR A 103 -6.14 13.96 20.78
C THR A 103 -7.23 15.03 20.74
N GLY A 104 -8.44 14.67 20.31
CA GLY A 104 -9.51 15.63 20.00
C GLY A 104 -9.28 16.47 18.75
N ILE A 105 -8.17 16.27 18.02
CA ILE A 105 -7.81 17.08 16.85
C ILE A 105 -8.35 16.41 15.58
N THR A 106 -9.35 17.02 14.95
CA THR A 106 -9.89 16.56 13.66
C THR A 106 -9.04 17.07 12.51
N ILE A 107 -8.35 16.17 11.81
CA ILE A 107 -7.50 16.50 10.65
C ILE A 107 -8.29 16.36 9.34
N LEU A 108 -9.12 15.32 9.25
CA LEU A 108 -10.00 15.05 8.11
C LEU A 108 -11.39 14.67 8.63
N ALA A 109 -12.42 14.99 7.86
CA ALA A 109 -13.76 14.51 8.15
C ALA A 109 -13.82 12.97 8.04
N PRO A 110 -14.57 12.27 8.91
CA PRO A 110 -14.74 10.81 8.89
C PRO A 110 -14.99 10.22 7.50
N ASN A 111 -15.93 10.82 6.76
CA ASN A 111 -16.29 10.38 5.42
C ASN A 111 -15.11 10.47 4.44
N ALA A 112 -14.27 11.50 4.57
CA ALA A 112 -13.10 11.66 3.72
C ALA A 112 -12.05 10.58 4.02
N VAL A 113 -11.86 10.22 5.29
CA VAL A 113 -10.95 9.12 5.68
C VAL A 113 -11.37 7.81 5.00
N ILE A 114 -12.65 7.44 5.10
CA ILE A 114 -13.19 6.21 4.50
C ILE A 114 -13.01 6.20 2.98
N ILE A 115 -13.32 7.31 2.30
CA ILE A 115 -13.17 7.40 0.84
C ILE A 115 -11.70 7.27 0.43
N ILE A 116 -10.78 7.93 1.15
CA ILE A 116 -9.34 7.86 0.87
C ILE A 116 -8.81 6.44 1.09
N GLU A 117 -9.22 5.78 2.17
CA GLU A 117 -8.85 4.40 2.48
C GLU A 117 -9.32 3.44 1.38
N ARG A 118 -10.62 3.46 1.04
CA ARG A 118 -11.19 2.64 -0.05
C ARG A 118 -10.46 2.87 -1.38
N PHE A 119 -10.21 4.13 -1.71
CA PHE A 119 -9.50 4.50 -2.92
C PHE A 119 -8.07 3.94 -2.92
N ALA A 120 -7.32 4.14 -1.83
CA ALA A 120 -5.94 3.70 -1.72
C ALA A 120 -5.82 2.18 -1.87
N MET A 121 -6.71 1.42 -1.23
CA MET A 121 -6.72 -0.04 -1.30
C MET A 121 -7.01 -0.56 -2.71
N LEU A 122 -8.05 -0.03 -3.36
CA LEU A 122 -8.38 -0.40 -4.74
C LEU A 122 -7.27 0.01 -5.70
N ALA A 123 -6.70 1.20 -5.53
CA ALA A 123 -5.61 1.70 -6.36
C ALA A 123 -4.34 0.86 -6.19
N ALA A 124 -3.97 0.47 -4.96
CA ALA A 124 -2.84 -0.42 -4.70
C ALA A 124 -3.06 -1.79 -5.37
N ALA A 125 -4.24 -2.40 -5.21
CA ALA A 125 -4.59 -3.67 -5.83
C ALA A 125 -4.54 -3.61 -7.36
N ILE A 126 -5.03 -2.51 -7.96
CA ILE A 126 -4.89 -2.26 -9.40
C ILE A 126 -3.42 -2.17 -9.78
N VAL A 127 -2.60 -1.40 -9.05
CA VAL A 127 -1.18 -1.29 -9.38
C VAL A 127 -0.48 -2.65 -9.30
N PHE A 128 -0.84 -3.53 -8.35
CA PHE A 128 -0.35 -4.91 -8.30
C PHE A 128 -0.69 -5.72 -9.58
N VAL A 129 -1.92 -5.60 -10.09
CA VAL A 129 -2.31 -6.23 -11.37
C VAL A 129 -1.44 -5.68 -12.50
N PHE A 130 -1.26 -4.37 -12.56
CA PHE A 130 -0.48 -3.73 -13.61
C PHE A 130 1.00 -4.09 -13.55
N THR A 131 1.57 -4.28 -12.35
CA THR A 131 2.93 -4.84 -12.20
C THR A 131 3.01 -6.28 -12.70
N ALA A 132 1.97 -7.09 -12.50
CA ALA A 132 1.90 -8.46 -13.03
C ALA A 132 1.77 -8.49 -14.56
N VAL A 133 0.89 -7.66 -15.13
CA VAL A 133 0.66 -7.54 -16.58
C VAL A 133 1.89 -7.00 -17.29
N GLN A 134 2.60 -6.06 -16.66
CA GLN A 134 3.89 -5.61 -17.14
C GLN A 134 4.90 -6.74 -17.16
N TYR A 135 4.97 -7.52 -16.09
CA TYR A 135 5.88 -8.64 -15.97
C TYR A 135 5.61 -9.72 -17.04
N TYR A 136 4.36 -9.87 -17.47
CA TYR A 136 3.97 -10.73 -18.58
C TYR A 136 4.49 -10.25 -19.97
N GLY A 137 4.98 -9.00 -20.09
CA GLY A 137 5.61 -8.48 -21.31
C GLY A 137 4.69 -7.64 -22.22
N THR A 138 3.77 -6.87 -21.63
CA THR A 138 2.86 -5.99 -22.38
C THR A 138 3.48 -4.65 -22.78
N ASN A 139 2.90 -3.98 -23.80
CA ASN A 139 3.40 -2.69 -24.32
C ASN A 139 3.20 -1.55 -23.28
N ALA A 140 4.31 -0.93 -22.88
CA ALA A 140 4.37 0.08 -21.82
C ALA A 140 3.56 1.37 -22.09
N SER A 141 3.31 1.72 -23.35
CA SER A 141 2.56 2.94 -23.71
C SER A 141 1.07 2.84 -23.37
N ARG A 142 0.44 1.72 -23.76
CA ARG A 142 -0.97 1.44 -23.48
C ARG A 142 -1.20 1.14 -22.00
N LEU A 143 -0.22 0.53 -21.35
CA LEU A 143 -0.26 0.20 -19.92
C LEU A 143 -0.52 1.44 -19.04
N LYS A 144 0.13 2.57 -19.34
CA LYS A 144 -0.06 3.81 -18.56
C LYS A 144 -1.47 4.38 -18.67
N LEU A 145 -2.04 4.38 -19.88
CA LEU A 145 -3.40 4.87 -20.12
C LEU A 145 -4.41 4.02 -19.35
N TYR A 146 -4.32 2.69 -19.47
CA TYR A 146 -5.22 1.79 -18.76
C TYR A 146 -5.06 1.92 -17.24
N LEU A 147 -3.82 2.06 -16.74
CA LEU A 147 -3.58 2.27 -15.32
C LEU A 147 -4.28 3.54 -14.80
N THR A 148 -4.14 4.66 -15.53
CA THR A 148 -4.79 5.92 -15.15
C THR A 148 -6.31 5.80 -15.16
N ILE A 149 -6.89 5.13 -16.17
CA ILE A 149 -8.34 4.89 -16.25
C ILE A 149 -8.79 4.02 -15.07
N SER A 150 -8.07 2.94 -14.77
CA SER A 150 -8.39 2.05 -13.65
C SER A 150 -8.29 2.74 -12.30
N ILE A 151 -7.27 3.57 -12.07
CA ILE A 151 -7.15 4.38 -10.84
C ILE A 151 -8.32 5.39 -10.75
N GLY A 152 -8.70 6.03 -11.86
CA GLY A 152 -9.86 6.90 -11.90
C GLY A 152 -11.17 6.17 -11.58
N ALA A 153 -11.34 4.96 -12.08
CA ALA A 153 -12.48 4.10 -11.75
C ALA A 153 -12.49 3.68 -10.28
N ALA A 154 -11.33 3.39 -9.69
CA ALA A 154 -11.23 3.12 -8.25
C ALA A 154 -11.65 4.32 -7.40
N LEU A 155 -11.26 5.53 -7.81
CA LEU A 155 -11.68 6.76 -7.13
C LEU A 155 -13.21 6.94 -7.22
N TYR A 156 -13.77 6.77 -8.42
CA TYR A 156 -15.22 6.83 -8.63
C TYR A 156 -15.96 5.80 -7.76
N LEU A 157 -15.48 4.56 -7.72
CA LEU A 157 -16.07 3.50 -6.89
C LEU A 157 -16.01 3.86 -5.40
N ALA A 158 -14.85 4.34 -4.92
CA ALA A 158 -14.67 4.75 -3.52
C ALA A 158 -15.65 5.87 -3.11
N PHE A 159 -15.90 6.83 -4.01
CA PHE A 159 -16.89 7.91 -3.79
C PHE A 159 -18.34 7.45 -3.89
N SER A 160 -18.65 6.52 -4.80
CA SER A 160 -20.02 6.07 -5.06
C SER A 160 -20.52 5.04 -4.04
N ALA A 161 -19.62 4.37 -3.34
CA ALA A 161 -19.99 3.35 -2.37
C ALA A 161 -20.67 3.99 -1.13
N PRO A 162 -21.78 3.40 -0.65
CA PRO A 162 -22.52 3.95 0.48
C PRO A 162 -21.62 4.08 1.73
N LEU A 163 -21.81 5.17 2.47
CA LEU A 163 -21.11 5.42 3.73
C LEU A 163 -22.03 5.04 4.89
N ASN A 164 -21.51 4.28 5.85
CA ASN A 164 -22.23 4.02 7.08
C ASN A 164 -22.08 5.23 8.00
N THR A 165 -23.14 6.04 8.14
CA THR A 165 -23.16 7.21 9.04
C THR A 165 -23.59 6.85 10.46
N GLY A 166 -23.82 5.56 10.76
CA GLY A 166 -24.42 5.08 12.01
C GLY A 166 -23.45 4.52 13.06
N THR A 167 -22.16 4.31 12.74
CA THR A 167 -21.18 3.85 13.73
C THR A 167 -20.63 5.05 14.50
N THR A 168 -20.94 5.10 15.80
CA THR A 168 -20.50 6.17 16.72
C THR A 168 -19.04 6.08 17.11
N ASP A 169 -18.41 4.93 16.90
CA ASP A 169 -17.00 4.71 17.23
C ASP A 169 -16.14 4.88 15.99
N LEU A 170 -15.41 5.99 15.95
CA LEU A 170 -14.58 6.37 14.82
C LEU A 170 -13.37 5.44 14.69
N ALA A 171 -12.79 4.97 15.81
CA ALA A 171 -11.62 4.11 15.81
C ALA A 171 -11.86 2.70 15.27
N THR A 172 -13.12 2.25 15.21
CA THR A 172 -13.48 0.94 14.68
C THR A 172 -14.01 0.98 13.25
N MET A 173 -14.13 2.17 12.63
CA MET A 173 -14.55 2.31 11.23
C MET A 173 -13.48 1.73 10.28
N THR A 174 -13.65 0.46 9.91
CA THR A 174 -12.89 -0.20 8.85
C THR A 174 -13.79 -0.95 7.89
N ILE A 175 -13.26 -1.21 6.70
CA ILE A 175 -13.96 -1.90 5.60
C ILE A 175 -14.36 -3.34 5.99
N PHE A 176 -13.69 -3.95 6.99
CA PHE A 176 -14.05 -5.27 7.52
C PHE A 176 -15.09 -5.25 8.65
N SER A 177 -15.35 -4.08 9.23
CA SER A 177 -16.31 -3.91 10.34
C SER A 177 -17.73 -3.63 9.86
N SER A 178 -17.92 -3.27 8.59
CA SER A 178 -19.17 -2.72 8.08
C SER A 178 -19.76 -3.58 6.96
N SER A 179 -21.04 -3.96 7.10
CA SER A 179 -21.78 -4.70 6.08
C SER A 179 -21.94 -3.91 4.76
N TYR A 180 -21.77 -2.58 4.81
CA TYR A 180 -21.87 -1.65 3.69
C TYR A 180 -20.63 -1.66 2.78
N ASP A 181 -19.55 -2.30 3.22
CA ASP A 181 -18.28 -2.38 2.49
C ASP A 181 -18.10 -3.68 1.69
N ALA A 182 -19.08 -4.59 1.73
CA ALA A 182 -18.99 -5.90 1.08
C ALA A 182 -18.68 -5.81 -0.43
N LEU A 183 -19.19 -4.79 -1.13
CA LEU A 183 -18.93 -4.62 -2.56
C LEU A 183 -17.49 -4.16 -2.85
N ILE A 184 -16.95 -3.25 -2.04
CA ILE A 184 -15.56 -2.80 -2.15
C ILE A 184 -14.62 -3.96 -1.81
N LEU A 185 -14.93 -4.71 -0.76
CA LEU A 185 -14.15 -5.89 -0.37
C LEU A 185 -14.19 -6.97 -1.45
N ALA A 186 -15.37 -7.26 -2.03
CA ALA A 186 -15.51 -8.22 -3.13
C ALA A 186 -14.70 -7.78 -4.37
N ALA A 187 -14.78 -6.50 -4.74
CA ALA A 187 -13.99 -5.95 -5.84
C ALA A 187 -12.48 -6.08 -5.57
N LEU A 188 -12.04 -5.76 -4.35
CA LEU A 188 -10.65 -5.87 -3.92
C LEU A 188 -10.13 -7.31 -4.02
N VAL A 189 -10.88 -8.27 -3.48
CA VAL A 189 -10.55 -9.70 -3.54
C VAL A 189 -10.46 -10.18 -4.98
N CYS A 190 -11.42 -9.81 -5.83
CA CYS A 190 -11.38 -10.14 -7.26
C CYS A 190 -10.12 -9.59 -7.95
N ILE A 191 -9.76 -8.33 -7.69
CA ILE A 191 -8.56 -7.70 -8.27
C ILE A 191 -7.28 -8.42 -7.81
N TYR A 192 -7.17 -8.76 -6.52
CA TYR A 192 -6.04 -9.52 -6.00
C TYR A 192 -5.95 -10.93 -6.60
N LEU A 193 -7.06 -11.65 -6.72
CA LEU A 193 -7.09 -12.96 -7.38
C LEU A 193 -6.63 -12.87 -8.84
N VAL A 194 -7.12 -11.87 -9.58
CA VAL A 194 -6.66 -11.62 -10.96
C VAL A 194 -5.16 -11.32 -11.00
N SER A 195 -4.65 -10.53 -10.05
CA SER A 195 -3.21 -10.25 -9.96
C SER A 195 -2.39 -11.52 -9.70
N ILE A 196 -2.82 -12.37 -8.76
CA ILE A 196 -2.13 -13.63 -8.43
C ILE A 196 -2.12 -14.56 -9.64
N ILE A 197 -3.27 -14.76 -10.30
CA ILE A 197 -3.38 -15.57 -11.52
C ILE A 197 -2.44 -15.03 -12.61
N THR A 198 -2.35 -13.70 -12.76
CA THR A 198 -1.46 -13.07 -13.74
C THR A 198 0.02 -13.31 -13.42
N TYR A 199 0.41 -13.22 -12.14
CA TYR A 199 1.77 -13.57 -11.71
C TYR A 199 2.09 -15.04 -11.97
N ILE A 200 1.17 -15.95 -11.68
CA ILE A 200 1.33 -17.38 -11.97
C ILE A 200 1.51 -17.58 -13.49
N ALA A 201 0.67 -16.95 -14.32
CA ALA A 201 0.79 -17.03 -15.77
C ALA A 201 2.14 -16.50 -16.28
N ALA A 202 2.66 -15.43 -15.67
CA ALA A 202 3.96 -14.89 -16.02
C ALA A 202 5.13 -15.82 -15.62
N VAL A 203 5.04 -16.49 -14.47
CA VAL A 203 6.02 -17.51 -14.04
C VAL A 203 5.96 -18.75 -14.93
N VAL A 204 4.77 -19.17 -15.36
CA VAL A 204 4.63 -20.30 -16.29
C VAL A 204 5.28 -19.99 -17.64
N LYS A 205 5.16 -18.74 -18.10
CA LYS A 205 5.78 -18.23 -19.34
C LYS A 205 7.30 -18.11 -19.22
N ASP A 206 7.80 -17.55 -18.13
CA ASP A 206 9.23 -17.43 -17.84
C ASP A 206 9.54 -18.12 -16.50
N ARG A 207 10.12 -19.34 -16.59
CA ARG A 207 10.44 -20.21 -15.44
C ARG A 207 11.80 -19.88 -14.80
N SER A 208 12.40 -18.74 -15.12
CA SER A 208 13.67 -18.34 -14.50
C SER A 208 13.52 -18.20 -12.97
N THR A 209 14.59 -18.51 -12.23
CA THR A 209 14.63 -18.35 -10.77
C THR A 209 14.35 -16.91 -10.34
N HIS A 210 14.81 -15.94 -11.15
CA HIS A 210 14.51 -14.52 -10.98
C HIS A 210 13.01 -14.24 -11.11
N SER A 211 12.35 -14.83 -12.11
CA SER A 211 10.91 -14.69 -12.33
C SER A 211 10.08 -15.21 -11.17
N ILE A 212 10.41 -16.41 -10.71
CA ILE A 212 9.76 -17.05 -9.56
C ILE A 212 9.96 -16.19 -8.30
N SER A 213 11.19 -15.77 -8.01
CA SER A 213 11.51 -14.97 -6.83
C SER A 213 10.81 -13.61 -6.82
N ARG A 214 10.62 -13.00 -7.98
CA ARG A 214 9.99 -11.68 -8.11
C ARG A 214 8.46 -11.80 -8.01
N ALA A 215 7.87 -12.80 -8.65
CA ALA A 215 6.44 -13.08 -8.52
C ALA A 215 6.06 -13.45 -7.07
N SER A 216 6.86 -14.29 -6.40
CA SER A 216 6.62 -14.66 -5.00
C SER A 216 6.73 -13.44 -4.08
N ALA A 217 7.70 -12.54 -4.32
CA ALA A 217 7.82 -11.30 -3.58
C ALA A 217 6.56 -10.43 -3.68
N PHE A 218 6.01 -10.23 -4.88
CA PHE A 218 4.78 -9.47 -5.07
C PHE A 218 3.55 -10.14 -4.46
N VAL A 219 3.43 -11.47 -4.56
CA VAL A 219 2.32 -12.20 -3.92
C VAL A 219 2.40 -12.08 -2.39
N LEU A 220 3.59 -12.21 -1.80
CA LEU A 220 3.77 -12.00 -0.36
C LEU A 220 3.43 -10.56 0.05
N MET A 221 3.92 -9.56 -0.68
CA MET A 221 3.56 -8.16 -0.42
C MET A 221 2.04 -7.94 -0.50
N MET A 222 1.37 -8.54 -1.47
CA MET A 222 -0.08 -8.43 -1.65
C MET A 222 -0.85 -9.07 -0.50
N VAL A 223 -0.47 -10.30 -0.10
CA VAL A 223 -1.08 -11.00 1.03
C VAL A 223 -0.84 -10.24 2.33
N GLY A 224 0.38 -9.75 2.53
CA GLY A 224 0.72 -8.86 3.65
C GLY A 224 -0.18 -7.62 3.65
N ASN A 225 -0.24 -6.89 2.54
CA ASN A 225 -1.06 -5.68 2.41
C ASN A 225 -2.56 -5.94 2.63
N PHE A 226 -3.07 -7.09 2.19
CA PHE A 226 -4.46 -7.46 2.44
C PHE A 226 -4.73 -7.70 3.93
N PHE A 227 -3.83 -8.40 4.63
CA PHE A 227 -3.99 -8.62 6.07
C PHE A 227 -3.80 -7.36 6.91
N SER A 228 -3.02 -6.37 6.45
CA SER A 228 -2.84 -5.11 7.21
C SER A 228 -4.11 -4.26 7.24
N MET A 229 -5.07 -4.53 6.36
CA MET A 229 -6.36 -3.86 6.34
C MET A 229 -7.31 -4.38 7.43
N SER A 230 -6.94 -5.45 8.13
CA SER A 230 -7.70 -5.93 9.29
C SER A 230 -7.34 -5.13 10.55
N ASN A 231 -8.36 -4.82 11.35
CA ASN A 231 -8.20 -4.22 12.68
C ASN A 231 -8.05 -5.28 13.79
N GLU A 232 -7.45 -6.42 13.47
CA GLU A 232 -7.24 -7.52 14.41
C GLU A 232 -5.75 -7.78 14.60
N VAL A 233 -5.33 -7.94 15.86
CA VAL A 233 -3.92 -8.10 16.25
C VAL A 233 -3.19 -9.18 15.44
N VAL A 234 -3.79 -10.36 15.29
CA VAL A 234 -3.13 -11.51 14.65
C VAL A 234 -2.85 -11.24 13.17
N PRO A 235 -3.86 -10.92 12.34
CA PRO A 235 -3.58 -10.58 10.94
C PRO A 235 -2.78 -9.29 10.77
N SER A 236 -2.86 -8.28 11.65
CA SER A 236 -1.94 -7.13 11.61
C SER A 236 -0.47 -7.56 11.82
N VAL A 237 -0.16 -8.43 12.78
CA VAL A 237 1.22 -8.90 12.98
C VAL A 237 1.71 -9.75 11.80
N ILE A 238 0.86 -10.67 11.32
CA ILE A 238 1.17 -11.50 10.14
C ILE A 238 1.42 -10.60 8.92
N SER A 239 0.63 -9.54 8.75
CA SER A 239 0.75 -8.61 7.63
C SER A 239 2.15 -8.03 7.52
N ALA A 240 2.70 -7.48 8.61
CA ALA A 240 4.03 -6.89 8.61
C ALA A 240 5.13 -7.93 8.32
N ILE A 241 5.04 -9.11 8.92
CA ILE A 241 6.03 -10.18 8.69
C ILE A 241 6.03 -10.59 7.21
N VAL A 242 4.86 -10.93 6.68
CA VAL A 242 4.70 -11.40 5.29
C VAL A 242 5.10 -10.29 4.31
N TYR A 243 4.69 -9.05 4.57
CA TYR A 243 5.03 -7.90 3.73
C TYR A 243 6.53 -7.63 3.69
N VAL A 244 7.20 -7.61 4.86
CA VAL A 244 8.64 -7.38 4.95
C VAL A 244 9.43 -8.49 4.27
N ILE A 245 9.02 -9.77 4.42
CA ILE A 245 9.63 -10.88 3.67
C ILE A 245 9.50 -10.64 2.17
N GLY A 246 8.33 -10.22 1.70
CA GLY A 246 8.10 -9.84 0.30
C GLY A 246 9.04 -8.72 -0.18
N ILE A 247 9.16 -7.63 0.58
CA ILE A 247 10.08 -6.53 0.29
C ILE A 247 11.54 -6.99 0.23
N VAL A 248 11.97 -7.82 1.18
CA VAL A 248 13.34 -8.35 1.21
C VAL A 248 13.61 -9.21 -0.02
N LEU A 249 12.70 -10.12 -0.38
CA LEU A 249 12.80 -10.94 -1.59
C LEU A 249 12.82 -10.08 -2.86
N LEU A 250 12.01 -9.02 -2.92
CA LEU A 250 12.01 -8.08 -4.05
C LEU A 250 13.36 -7.33 -4.16
N THR A 251 13.97 -6.99 -3.02
CA THR A 251 15.30 -6.35 -2.95
C THR A 251 16.43 -7.27 -3.37
N LEU A 252 16.33 -8.56 -3.03
CA LEU A 252 17.32 -9.56 -3.39
C LEU A 252 17.22 -9.94 -4.87
N SER A 253 16.00 -10.13 -5.39
CA SER A 253 15.78 -10.42 -6.81
C SER A 253 16.28 -9.30 -7.72
N THR A 254 16.09 -8.03 -7.33
CA THR A 254 16.64 -6.87 -8.06
C THR A 254 18.16 -6.75 -8.01
N LYS A 255 18.86 -7.48 -7.13
CA LYS A 255 20.33 -7.52 -7.06
C LYS A 255 20.94 -8.49 -8.09
N ASN A 256 20.21 -9.53 -8.49
CA ASN A 256 20.69 -10.63 -9.34
C ASN A 256 20.55 -10.36 -10.85
N THR A 257 20.16 -9.16 -11.27
CA THR A 257 20.10 -8.75 -12.69
C THR A 257 21.41 -8.13 -13.23
N PHE A 258 22.55 -8.48 -12.63
CA PHE A 258 23.88 -8.06 -13.07
C PHE A 258 24.77 -9.28 -13.31
#